data_AF-A0A937VNV5-F1
#
_entry.id   AF-A0A937VNV5-F1
#
_cell.length_a   1.000
_cell.length_b   1.000
_cell.length_c   1.000
_cell.angle_alpha   90.00
_cell.angle_beta   90.00
_cell.angle_gamma   90.00
#
_symmetry.space_group_name_H-M   'P 1'
#
loop_
_entity.id
_entity.type
_entity.pdbx_description
1 polymer ?
#
loop_
_entity_poly.entity_id
_entity_poly.type
_entity_poly.pdbx_seq_one_letter_code
_entity_poly.pdbx_strand_id
1 'polypeptide(L)' 'MAVALERMSEEAFEHHVTEHKNDFSNWVRDVFGDTTLANQLRKATTKSSAAGRVKARISWLKDRI' A
#
# COMPACT_ATOMS: atom_id res chain seq x y z
N MET A 1 -8.35 0.64 -2.36
CA MET A 1 -7.23 0.84 -1.41
C MET A 1 -6.65 2.25 -1.43
N ALA A 2 -6.14 2.78 -2.56
CA ALA A 2 -5.48 4.11 -2.59
C ALA A 2 -6.30 5.25 -1.98
N VAL A 3 -7.58 5.37 -2.33
CA VAL A 3 -8.49 6.40 -1.78
C VAL A 3 -8.67 6.25 -0.26
N ALA A 4 -8.73 5.03 0.25
CA ALA A 4 -8.86 4.78 1.68
C ALA A 4 -7.60 5.19 2.44
N LEU A 5 -6.42 4.88 1.90
CA LEU A 5 -5.13 5.32 2.47
C LEU A 5 -5.04 6.84 2.57
N GLU A 6 -5.51 7.60 1.58
CA GLU A 6 -5.46 9.08 1.65
C GLU A 6 -6.42 9.66 2.69
N ARG A 7 -7.58 9.03 2.85
CA ARG A 7 -8.68 9.56 3.67
C ARG A 7 -8.65 9.11 5.13
N MET A 8 -7.98 8.00 5.45
CA MET A 8 -7.88 7.54 6.83
C MET A 8 -7.09 8.53 7.71
N SER A 9 -7.42 8.54 9.00
CA SER A 9 -6.64 9.28 9.99
C SER A 9 -5.22 8.73 10.07
N GLU A 10 -4.29 9.55 10.57
CA GLU A 10 -2.91 9.08 10.80
C GLU A 10 -2.89 7.95 11.83
N GLU A 11 -3.65 8.09 12.92
CA GLU A 11 -3.81 7.06 13.96
C GLU A 11 -4.25 5.70 13.38
N ALA A 12 -5.24 5.69 12.49
CA ALA A 12 -5.70 4.46 11.85
C ALA A 12 -4.62 3.86 10.95
N PHE A 13 -3.83 4.69 10.26
CA PHE A 13 -2.72 4.23 9.44
C PHE A 13 -1.60 3.62 10.30
N GLU A 14 -1.20 4.30 11.37
CA GLU A 14 -0.16 3.86 12.31
C GLU A 14 -0.51 2.56 13.04
N HIS A 15 -1.79 2.28 13.26
CA HIS A 15 -2.24 0.99 13.79
C HIS A 15 -1.88 -0.19 12.86
N HIS A 16 -1.85 0.06 11.54
CA HIS A 16 -1.57 -0.93 10.52
C HIS A 16 -0.12 -0.92 10.04
N VAL A 17 0.58 0.19 10.24
CA VAL A 17 1.94 0.41 9.75
C VAL A 17 2.84 0.85 10.90
N THR A 18 3.73 -0.05 11.29
CA THR A 18 4.75 0.19 12.30
C THR A 18 6.14 -0.13 11.74
N GLU A 19 7.19 0.04 12.53
CA GLU A 19 8.55 -0.35 12.15
C GLU A 19 8.68 -1.86 11.84
N HIS A 20 7.80 -2.69 12.42
CA HIS A 20 7.89 -4.14 12.32
C HIS A 20 6.88 -4.74 11.33
N LYS A 21 5.73 -4.08 11.13
CA LYS A 21 4.64 -4.60 10.27
C LYS A 21 4.08 -3.55 9.33
N ASN A 22 3.55 -4.03 8.21
CA ASN A 22 2.70 -3.24 7.33
C ASN A 22 1.58 -4.15 6.84
N ASP A 23 0.39 -3.99 7.42
CA ASP A 23 -0.74 -4.89 7.16
C ASP A 23 -1.22 -4.80 5.70
N PHE A 24 -1.11 -3.61 5.09
CA PHE A 24 -1.43 -3.43 3.66
C PHE A 24 -0.47 -4.19 2.75
N SER A 25 0.83 -4.18 3.07
CA SER A 25 1.85 -4.95 2.35
C SER A 25 1.56 -6.45 2.44
N ASN A 26 1.26 -6.95 3.64
CA ASN A 26 0.92 -8.36 3.85
C ASN A 26 -0.33 -8.74 3.07
N TRP A 27 -1.41 -7.96 3.19
CA TRP A 27 -2.65 -8.20 2.47
C TRP A 27 -2.46 -8.21 0.95
N VAL A 28 -1.72 -7.26 0.38
CA VAL A 28 -1.43 -7.24 -1.05
C VAL A 28 -0.68 -8.49 -1.50
N ARG A 29 0.33 -8.92 -0.74
CA ARG A 29 1.10 -10.13 -1.04
C ARG A 29 0.21 -11.37 -0.98
N ASP A 30 -0.53 -11.52 0.11
CA ASP A 30 -1.17 -12.77 0.46
C ASP A 30 -2.53 -12.95 -0.26
N VAL A 31 -3.20 -11.86 -0.64
CA VAL A 31 -4.50 -11.90 -1.34
C VAL A 31 -4.38 -11.74 -2.85
N PHE A 32 -3.48 -10.87 -3.34
CA PHE A 32 -3.35 -10.61 -4.78
C PHE A 32 -2.10 -11.24 -5.40
N GLY A 33 -1.15 -11.71 -4.60
CA GLY A 33 0.13 -12.20 -5.11
C GLY A 33 1.02 -11.11 -5.72
N ASP A 34 0.65 -9.82 -5.62
CA ASP A 34 1.44 -8.72 -6.18
C ASP A 34 2.62 -8.39 -5.27
N THR A 35 3.64 -9.24 -5.33
CA THR A 35 4.88 -9.10 -4.55
C THR A 35 5.61 -7.78 -4.83
N THR A 36 5.45 -7.22 -6.03
CA THR A 36 6.05 -5.93 -6.39
C THR A 36 5.42 -4.81 -5.58
N LEU A 37 4.09 -4.69 -5.59
CA LEU A 37 3.41 -3.68 -4.79
C LEU A 37 3.57 -3.93 -3.29
N ALA A 38 3.51 -5.19 -2.85
CA ALA A 38 3.72 -5.53 -1.45
C ALA A 38 5.09 -5.05 -0.93
N ASN A 39 6.16 -5.29 -1.69
CA ASN A 39 7.51 -4.85 -1.33
C ASN A 39 7.65 -3.31 -1.33
N GLN A 40 6.95 -2.63 -2.23
CA GLN A 40 6.90 -1.17 -2.22
C GLN A 40 6.15 -0.65 -0.99
N LEU A 41 4.99 -1.23 -0.66
CA LEU A 41 4.20 -0.84 0.51
C LEU A 41 4.94 -1.10 1.81
N ARG A 42 5.72 -2.18 1.91
CA ARG A 42 6.56 -2.46 3.10
C ARG A 42 7.49 -1.30 3.45
N LYS A 43 7.95 -0.53 2.46
CA LYS A 43 8.84 0.63 2.62
C LYS A 43 8.10 1.96 2.76
N ALA A 44 6.77 1.95 2.71
CA ALA A 44 5.95 3.15 2.80
C ALA A 44 5.55 3.38 4.27
N THR A 45 6.17 4.38 4.89
CA THR A 45 5.93 4.73 6.30
C THR A 45 4.90 5.84 6.47
N THR A 46 4.35 6.38 5.38
CA THR A 46 3.29 7.41 5.44
C THR A 46 2.13 7.02 4.53
N LYS A 47 0.92 7.45 4.91
CA LYS A 47 -0.31 7.17 4.15
C LYS A 47 -0.26 7.71 2.72
N SER A 48 0.35 8.88 2.52
CA SER A 48 0.55 9.49 1.20
C SER A 48 1.50 8.66 0.33
N SER A 49 2.64 8.22 0.88
CA SER A 49 3.58 7.34 0.15
C SER A 49 2.93 6.02 -0.23
N ALA A 50 2.17 5.41 0.70
CA ALA A 50 1.46 4.17 0.45
C ALA A 50 0.42 4.34 -0.68
N ALA A 51 -0.42 5.38 -0.60
CA ALA A 51 -1.39 5.68 -1.65
C ALA A 51 -0.74 5.92 -3.02
N GLY A 52 0.37 6.66 -3.06
CA GLY A 52 1.13 6.92 -4.29
C GLY A 52 1.64 5.63 -4.95
N ARG A 53 2.17 4.68 -4.17
CA ARG A 53 2.64 3.39 -4.67
C ARG A 53 1.51 2.56 -5.28
N VAL A 54 0.33 2.57 -4.66
CA VAL A 54 -0.86 1.88 -5.19
C VAL A 54 -1.32 2.51 -6.50
N LYS A 55 -1.40 3.85 -6.56
CA LYS A 55 -1.79 4.56 -7.78
C LYS A 55 -0.81 4.27 -8.93
N ALA A 56 0.49 4.34 -8.67
CA ALA A 56 1.53 4.04 -9.66
C ALA A 56 1.43 2.60 -10.17
N ARG A 57 1.22 1.63 -9.27
CA ARG A 57 1.07 0.23 -9.67
C ARG A 57 -0.17 -0.01 -10.52
N ILE A 58 -1.31 0.57 -10.14
CA ILE A 58 -2.55 0.45 -10.92
C ILE A 58 -2.38 1.06 -12.31
N SER A 59 -1.74 2.23 -12.42
CA SER A 59 -1.45 2.84 -13.73
C SER A 59 -0.59 1.92 -14.59
N TRP A 60 0.52 1.42 -14.03
CA TRP A 60 1.41 0.51 -14.74
C TRP A 60 0.73 -0.78 -15.20
N LEU A 61 -0.20 -1.32 -14.40
CA LEU A 61 -0.98 -2.51 -14.77
C LEU A 61 -1.93 -2.19 -15.92
N LYS A 62 -2.67 -1.07 -15.85
CA LYS A 62 -3.60 -0.64 -16.89
C LYS A 62 -2.94 -0.46 -18.25
N ASP A 63 -1.69 0.00 -18.30
CA ASP A 63 -0.96 0.17 -19.55
C ASP A 63 -0.56 -1.16 -20.23
N ARG A 64 -0.80 -2.30 -19.57
CA ARG A 64 -0.38 -3.64 -20.00
C ARG A 64 -1.53 -4.63 -20.15
N ILE A 65 -2.78 -4.17 -19.98
CA ILE A 65 -4.01 -4.94 -20.23
C ILE A 65 -4.72 -4.29 -21.42
#